data_AF-E7NAC9-F1
#
_entry.id   AF-E7NAC9-F1
#
_cell.length_a   1.000
_cell.length_b   1.000
_cell.length_c   1.000
_cell.angle_alpha   90.00
_cell.angle_beta   90.00
_cell.angle_gamma   90.00
#
_symmetry.space_group_name_H-M   'P 1'
#
loop_
_entity.id
_entity.type
_entity.pdbx_description
1 polymer ?
#
loop_
_entity_poly.entity_id
_entity_poly.type
_entity_poly.pdbx_seq_one_letter_code
_entity_poly.pdbx_strand_id
1 'polypeptide(L)'
;MGALHEGHFDLVREAARRVGPTGTVVVTIFVNPLQFAPTEDLDSYPRDLEGDLDGLTRTLTGADGALGVGRLIVFAPTPEIIYPSGQPAVRIDPGPIATVLEGRTRPTHFAGVCQVVLTLMHLTAPRWALFGRKDAQQLAIIESMVRDLAVPLEIVPVDIRRESDGLAMSSRNAYLSPDQRRQALALSRALQAGRDAAAQGAGSGARPDPADIRRAALASLEEADGVEVDYVALVAPDSFEDLA
;
A
#
# COMPACT_ATOMS: atom_id res chain seq x y z
N MET A 1 1.91 -0.37 9.05
CA MET A 1 2.44 0.45 10.15
C MET A 1 1.58 0.34 11.41
N GLY A 2 0.95 -0.83 11.66
CA GLY A 2 -0.09 -0.96 12.69
C GLY A 2 -1.43 -0.36 12.28
N ALA A 3 -2.39 -0.38 13.21
CA ALA A 3 -3.80 -0.02 12.97
C ALA A 3 -4.37 -0.83 11.79
N LEU A 4 -4.26 -2.15 11.93
CA LEU A 4 -4.58 -3.13 10.91
C LEU A 4 -6.08 -3.16 10.62
N HIS A 5 -6.40 -3.56 9.39
CA HIS A 5 -7.75 -3.64 8.86
C HIS A 5 -7.83 -4.82 7.89
N GLU A 6 -9.00 -5.16 7.35
CA GLU A 6 -9.15 -6.35 6.50
C GLU A 6 -8.19 -6.41 5.31
N GLY A 7 -7.84 -5.27 4.70
CA GLY A 7 -6.79 -5.25 3.66
C GLY A 7 -5.41 -5.74 4.15
N HIS A 8 -5.05 -5.47 5.40
CA HIS A 8 -3.84 -6.03 5.99
C HIS A 8 -4.00 -7.52 6.31
N PHE A 9 -5.19 -7.94 6.74
CA PHE A 9 -5.47 -9.35 7.00
C PHE A 9 -5.49 -10.18 5.70
N ASP A 10 -5.86 -9.59 4.57
CA ASP A 10 -5.72 -10.23 3.25
C ASP A 10 -4.25 -10.49 2.89
N LEU A 11 -3.32 -9.58 3.23
CA LEU A 11 -1.88 -9.86 3.12
C LEU A 11 -1.47 -11.06 3.98
N VAL A 12 -1.94 -11.12 5.23
CA VAL A 12 -1.61 -12.19 6.17
C VAL A 12 -2.19 -13.53 5.73
N ARG A 13 -3.40 -13.55 5.18
CA ARG A 13 -4.03 -14.75 4.59
C ARG A 13 -3.23 -15.25 3.38
N GLU A 14 -2.81 -14.36 2.49
CA GLU A 14 -1.98 -14.75 1.34
C GLU A 14 -0.60 -15.26 1.78
N ALA A 15 0.00 -14.65 2.80
CA ALA A 15 1.24 -15.12 3.40
C ALA A 15 1.07 -16.54 3.96
N ALA A 16 0.02 -16.76 4.76
CA ALA A 16 -0.32 -18.06 5.33
C ALA A 16 -0.54 -19.13 4.27
N ARG A 17 -1.28 -18.80 3.20
CA ARG A 17 -1.51 -19.70 2.05
C ARG A 17 -0.20 -20.12 1.40
N ARG A 18 0.77 -19.21 1.26
CA ARG A 18 2.07 -19.48 0.63
C ARG A 18 2.99 -20.32 1.50
N VAL A 19 3.06 -20.03 2.79
CA VAL A 19 3.98 -20.73 3.70
C VAL A 19 3.42 -22.06 4.21
N GLY A 20 2.10 -22.23 4.18
CA GLY A 20 1.42 -23.45 4.61
C GLY A 20 1.44 -23.67 6.13
N PRO A 21 0.90 -24.81 6.60
CA PRO A 21 0.63 -25.07 8.02
C PRO A 21 1.89 -25.24 8.88
N THR A 22 3.07 -25.43 8.27
CA THR A 22 4.36 -25.55 8.99
C THR A 22 5.22 -24.29 8.84
N GLY A 23 4.77 -23.33 8.05
CA GLY A 23 5.52 -22.13 7.73
C GLY A 23 5.45 -21.04 8.80
N THR A 24 6.29 -20.03 8.64
CA THR A 24 6.33 -18.86 9.53
C THR A 24 5.81 -17.64 8.77
N VAL A 25 4.88 -16.92 9.39
CA VAL A 25 4.47 -15.58 8.96
C VAL A 25 5.06 -14.56 9.92
N VAL A 26 5.75 -13.56 9.39
CA VAL A 26 6.26 -12.41 10.16
C VAL A 26 5.47 -11.17 9.76
N VAL A 27 4.87 -10.49 10.72
CA VAL A 27 4.18 -9.21 10.52
C VAL A 27 4.98 -8.11 11.21
N THR A 28 5.46 -7.14 10.44
CA THR A 28 6.18 -5.99 10.99
C THR A 28 5.23 -4.84 11.29
N ILE A 29 5.16 -4.41 12.55
CA ILE A 29 4.34 -3.28 13.00
C ILE A 29 5.28 -2.17 13.47
N PHE A 30 5.55 -1.23 12.57
CA PHE A 30 6.43 -0.10 12.86
C PHE A 30 5.89 1.15 12.17
N VAL A 31 5.70 2.22 12.93
CA VAL A 31 5.41 3.55 12.40
C VAL A 31 6.76 4.21 12.12
N ASN A 32 7.18 4.20 10.86
CA ASN A 32 8.49 4.68 10.45
C ASN A 32 8.53 6.22 10.41
N PRO A 33 9.28 6.93 11.27
CA PRO A 33 9.35 8.39 11.21
C PRO A 33 9.99 8.92 9.91
N LEU A 34 10.86 8.15 9.24
CA LEU A 34 11.60 8.65 8.06
C LEU A 34 10.74 8.87 6.82
N GLN A 35 9.53 8.30 6.78
CA GLN A 35 8.59 8.46 5.65
C GLN A 35 7.50 9.50 5.92
N PHE A 36 7.61 10.25 7.02
CA PHE A 36 6.71 11.36 7.34
C PHE A 36 7.47 12.69 7.23
N ALA A 37 6.89 13.67 6.54
CA ALA A 37 7.35 15.05 6.60
C ALA A 37 6.92 15.71 7.92
N PRO A 38 7.59 16.80 8.37
CA PRO A 38 7.27 17.47 9.64
C PRO A 38 5.82 17.96 9.75
N THR A 39 5.15 18.20 8.62
CA THR A 39 3.76 18.65 8.53
C THR A 39 2.75 17.51 8.45
N GLU A 40 3.21 16.25 8.45
CA GLU A 40 2.35 15.07 8.29
C GLU A 40 1.93 14.48 9.64
N ASP A 41 1.07 13.47 9.57
CA ASP A 41 0.32 12.89 10.67
C ASP A 41 1.12 11.91 11.56
N LEU A 42 2.43 12.09 11.74
CA LEU A 42 3.26 11.14 12.52
C LEU A 42 2.80 11.00 13.98
N ASP A 43 2.54 12.13 14.63
CA ASP A 43 2.14 12.15 16.04
C ASP A 43 0.72 11.61 16.24
N SER A 44 -0.17 11.94 15.31
CA SER A 44 -1.58 11.51 15.32
C SER A 44 -1.84 10.17 14.62
N TYR A 45 -0.81 9.49 14.11
CA TYR A 45 -0.98 8.20 13.46
C TYR A 45 -1.54 7.17 14.46
N PRO A 46 -2.60 6.42 14.11
CA PRO A 46 -3.24 5.48 15.02
C PRO A 46 -2.30 4.35 15.43
N ARG A 47 -2.32 4.01 16.73
CA ARG A 47 -1.51 2.94 17.33
C ARG A 47 -2.41 2.10 18.24
N ASP A 48 -2.67 0.86 17.83
CA ASP A 48 -3.48 -0.10 18.59
C ASP A 48 -2.85 -1.50 18.46
N LEU A 49 -1.72 -1.71 19.14
CA LEU A 49 -0.99 -2.96 19.03
C LEU A 49 -1.81 -4.14 19.56
N GLU A 50 -2.62 -3.96 20.60
CA GLU A 50 -3.47 -5.01 21.14
C GLU A 50 -4.54 -5.44 20.12
N GLY A 51 -5.27 -4.48 19.54
CA GLY A 51 -6.24 -4.76 18.48
C GLY A 51 -5.59 -5.38 17.23
N ASP A 52 -4.37 -4.97 16.89
CA ASP A 52 -3.59 -5.56 15.81
C ASP A 52 -3.27 -7.04 16.09
N LEU A 53 -2.79 -7.38 17.29
CA LEU A 53 -2.48 -8.75 17.70
C LEU A 53 -3.73 -9.64 17.72
N ASP A 54 -4.85 -9.14 18.22
CA ASP A 54 -6.13 -9.85 18.23
C ASP A 54 -6.64 -10.10 16.81
N GLY A 55 -6.54 -9.09 15.94
CA GLY A 55 -6.90 -9.22 14.53
C GLY A 55 -6.07 -10.27 13.80
N LEU A 56 -4.75 -10.27 14.00
CA LEU A 56 -3.83 -11.26 13.42
C LEU A 56 -4.12 -12.67 13.93
N THR A 57 -4.33 -12.82 15.23
CA THR A 57 -4.65 -14.12 15.86
C THR A 57 -5.96 -14.67 15.33
N ARG A 58 -7.02 -13.86 15.27
CA ARG A 58 -8.31 -14.28 14.70
C ARG A 58 -8.21 -14.62 13.22
N THR A 59 -7.40 -13.88 12.46
CA THR A 59 -7.24 -14.10 11.02
C THR A 59 -6.59 -15.44 10.69
N LEU A 60 -5.65 -15.89 11.53
CA LEU A 60 -4.88 -17.11 11.30
C LEU A 60 -5.37 -18.31 12.08
N THR A 61 -6.26 -18.14 13.06
CA THR A 61 -6.83 -19.26 13.82
C THR A 61 -7.99 -19.91 13.07
N GLY A 62 -7.90 -21.22 12.83
CA GLY A 62 -8.96 -22.03 12.22
C GLY A 62 -10.13 -22.32 13.17
N ALA A 63 -11.18 -22.96 12.65
CA ALA A 63 -12.36 -23.32 13.43
C ALA A 63 -12.08 -24.33 14.56
N ASP A 64 -10.97 -25.08 14.45
CA ASP A 64 -10.46 -26.01 15.44
C ASP A 64 -9.63 -25.32 16.55
N GLY A 65 -9.48 -23.99 16.48
CA GLY A 65 -8.68 -23.21 17.42
C GLY A 65 -7.17 -23.32 17.17
N ALA A 66 -6.74 -24.01 16.10
CA ALA A 66 -5.34 -24.13 15.74
C ALA A 66 -4.90 -23.00 14.81
N LEU A 67 -3.62 -22.62 14.89
CA LEU A 67 -3.04 -21.67 13.95
C LEU A 67 -2.89 -22.32 12.57
N GLY A 68 -3.37 -21.68 11.51
CA GLY A 68 -3.27 -22.14 10.13
C GLY A 68 -1.87 -22.08 9.54
N VAL A 69 -0.88 -21.65 10.33
CA VAL A 69 0.55 -21.62 10.03
C VAL A 69 1.33 -22.19 11.21
N GLY A 70 2.59 -22.56 10.98
CA GLY A 70 3.42 -23.13 12.05
C GLY A 70 3.78 -22.10 13.11
N ARG A 71 4.03 -20.84 12.70
CA ARG A 71 4.35 -19.72 13.60
C ARG A 71 3.85 -18.40 13.04
N LEU A 72 3.25 -17.58 13.91
CA LEU A 72 3.05 -16.16 13.70
C LEU A 72 4.05 -15.40 14.58
N ILE A 73 4.83 -14.51 13.98
CA ILE A 73 5.75 -13.60 14.69
C ILE A 73 5.31 -12.18 14.39
N VAL A 74 5.09 -11.38 15.44
CA VAL A 74 4.86 -9.94 15.30
C VAL A 74 6.11 -9.21 15.72
N PHE A 75 6.76 -8.56 14.76
CA PHE A 75 7.94 -7.74 15.02
C PHE A 75 7.50 -6.28 15.12
N ALA A 76 7.37 -5.79 16.36
CA ALA A 76 6.92 -4.44 16.67
C ALA A 76 8.01 -3.61 17.38
N PRO A 77 9.08 -3.20 16.66
CA PRO A 77 10.21 -2.48 17.24
C PRO A 77 9.88 -1.02 17.53
N THR A 78 10.64 -0.41 18.45
CA THR A 78 10.67 1.05 18.60
C THR A 78 11.64 1.68 17.58
N PRO A 79 11.57 3.00 17.33
CA PRO A 79 12.51 3.67 16.42
C PRO A 79 13.97 3.46 16.80
N GLU A 80 14.32 3.37 18.08
CA GLU A 80 15.69 3.17 18.56
C GLU A 80 16.22 1.77 18.22
N ILE A 81 15.35 0.78 18.03
CA ILE A 81 15.75 -0.56 17.59
C ILE A 81 16.08 -0.56 16.10
N ILE A 82 15.29 0.15 15.28
CA ILE A 82 15.51 0.24 13.83
C ILE A 82 16.63 1.24 13.48
N TYR A 83 16.75 2.30 14.27
CA TYR A 83 17.63 3.46 14.07
C TYR A 83 18.45 3.72 15.35
N PRO A 84 19.38 2.82 15.73
CA PRO A 84 20.09 2.88 17.01
C PRO A 84 21.01 4.09 17.17
N SER A 85 21.38 4.74 16.07
CA SER A 85 22.18 5.96 16.04
C SER A 85 21.38 7.19 15.60
N GLY A 86 20.04 7.13 15.68
CA GLY A 86 19.16 8.14 15.12
C GLY A 86 19.10 8.06 13.60
N GLN A 87 18.93 9.21 12.93
CA GLN A 87 18.71 9.26 11.49
C GLN A 87 19.89 8.61 10.71
N PRO A 88 19.61 7.65 9.82
CA PRO A 88 20.66 7.00 9.03
C PRO A 88 21.46 8.00 8.17
N ALA A 89 22.79 7.91 8.21
CA ALA A 89 23.68 8.71 7.36
C ALA A 89 23.70 8.21 5.90
N VAL A 90 23.59 6.90 5.70
CA VAL A 90 23.41 6.28 4.38
C VAL A 90 21.92 6.30 4.05
N ARG A 91 21.57 6.74 2.84
CA ARG A 91 20.19 6.86 2.36
C ARG A 91 20.02 6.14 1.02
N ILE A 92 18.84 5.59 0.81
CA ILE A 92 18.43 5.00 -0.46
C ILE A 92 17.74 6.07 -1.31
N ASP A 93 18.21 6.24 -2.54
CA ASP A 93 17.52 7.01 -3.57
C ASP A 93 16.43 6.12 -4.21
N PRO A 94 15.15 6.49 -4.12
CA PRO A 94 14.05 5.72 -4.72
C PRO A 94 13.94 5.89 -6.24
N GLY A 95 14.75 6.75 -6.87
CA GLY A 95 14.82 6.93 -8.30
C GLY A 95 13.66 7.72 -8.92
N PRO A 96 13.55 7.74 -10.27
CA PRO A 96 12.62 8.62 -11.00
C PRO A 96 11.14 8.40 -10.70
N ILE A 97 10.74 7.16 -10.35
CA ILE A 97 9.35 6.86 -10.00
C ILE A 97 8.90 7.73 -8.81
N ALA A 98 9.80 8.06 -7.88
CA ALA A 98 9.49 8.87 -6.71
C ALA A 98 9.45 10.38 -6.98
N THR A 99 9.67 10.85 -8.22
CA THR A 99 9.60 12.29 -8.55
C THR A 99 8.27 12.70 -9.17
N VAL A 100 7.35 11.76 -9.38
CA VAL A 100 6.02 11.98 -9.95
C VAL A 100 4.91 11.62 -8.96
N LEU A 101 3.67 12.01 -9.25
CA LEU A 101 2.46 11.67 -8.48
C LEU A 101 2.64 11.88 -6.95
N GLU A 102 2.45 10.84 -6.12
CA GLU A 102 2.61 10.94 -4.66
C GLU A 102 4.00 11.44 -4.27
N GLY A 103 5.03 11.07 -5.02
CA GLY A 103 6.40 11.48 -4.77
C GLY A 103 6.63 12.97 -5.01
N ARG A 104 5.88 13.57 -5.94
CA ARG A 104 5.89 15.03 -6.14
C ARG A 104 5.22 15.75 -4.96
N THR A 105 4.12 15.22 -4.45
CA THR A 105 3.39 15.78 -3.30
C THR A 105 4.14 15.53 -1.98
N ARG A 106 4.89 14.42 -1.89
CA ARG A 106 5.60 13.95 -0.68
C ARG A 106 7.07 13.62 -0.98
N PRO A 107 7.92 14.64 -1.22
CA PRO A 107 9.26 14.47 -1.82
C PRO A 107 10.25 13.63 -1.02
N THR A 108 10.04 13.45 0.29
CA THR A 108 10.92 12.63 1.15
C THR A 108 10.36 11.24 1.44
N HIS A 109 9.10 10.99 1.09
CA HIS A 109 8.33 9.83 1.55
C HIS A 109 8.96 8.51 1.11
N PHE A 110 9.17 8.33 -0.19
CA PHE A 110 9.63 7.05 -0.74
C PHE A 110 11.07 6.71 -0.37
N ALA A 111 11.94 7.70 -0.18
CA ALA A 111 13.29 7.45 0.36
C ALA A 111 13.22 6.86 1.78
N GLY A 112 12.30 7.37 2.61
CA GLY A 112 12.01 6.81 3.93
C GLY A 112 11.43 5.40 3.87
N VAL A 113 10.54 5.12 2.91
CA VAL A 113 9.96 3.79 2.68
C VAL A 113 11.04 2.78 2.26
N CYS A 114 11.84 3.10 1.24
CA CYS A 114 12.95 2.25 0.79
C CYS A 114 13.90 1.93 1.93
N GLN A 115 14.28 2.95 2.72
CA GLN A 115 15.18 2.78 3.86
C GLN A 115 14.63 1.76 4.86
N VAL A 116 13.37 1.90 5.30
CA VAL A 116 12.82 1.01 6.33
C VAL A 116 12.52 -0.38 5.79
N VAL A 117 11.99 -0.48 4.57
CA VAL A 117 11.64 -1.77 3.95
C VAL A 117 12.89 -2.60 3.74
N LEU A 118 13.97 -2.00 3.20
CA LEU A 118 15.24 -2.69 3.02
C LEU A 118 15.82 -3.16 4.36
N THR A 119 15.81 -2.30 5.38
CA THR A 119 16.26 -2.69 6.73
C THR A 119 15.45 -3.87 7.28
N LEU A 120 14.12 -3.83 7.18
CA LEU A 120 13.25 -4.90 7.67
C LEU A 120 13.45 -6.21 6.90
N MET A 121 13.68 -6.15 5.58
CA MET A 121 14.01 -7.32 4.77
C MET A 121 15.31 -7.98 5.23
N HIS A 122 16.33 -7.20 5.59
CA HIS A 122 17.59 -7.73 6.13
C HIS A 122 17.42 -8.31 7.54
N LEU A 123 16.62 -7.68 8.39
CA LEU A 123 16.38 -8.15 9.76
C LEU A 123 15.53 -9.42 9.82
N THR A 124 14.61 -9.60 8.86
CA THR A 124 13.64 -10.71 8.86
C THR A 124 13.96 -11.81 7.85
N ALA A 125 14.80 -11.52 6.85
CA ALA A 125 15.24 -12.44 5.78
C ALA A 125 14.11 -13.32 5.19
N PRO A 126 13.00 -12.74 4.72
CA PRO A 126 11.86 -13.53 4.25
C PRO A 126 12.12 -14.09 2.84
N ARG A 127 11.44 -15.19 2.50
CA ARG A 127 11.37 -15.66 1.11
C ARG A 127 10.41 -14.83 0.25
N TRP A 128 9.31 -14.39 0.85
CA TRP A 128 8.27 -13.57 0.23
C TRP A 128 7.98 -12.35 1.10
N ALA A 129 7.87 -11.18 0.47
CA ALA A 129 7.37 -9.97 1.14
C ALA A 129 6.10 -9.49 0.42
N LEU A 130 5.03 -9.29 1.19
CA LEU A 130 3.70 -9.03 0.65
C LEU A 130 3.35 -7.55 0.79
N PHE A 131 2.87 -6.94 -0.30
CA PHE A 131 2.51 -5.53 -0.36
C PHE A 131 1.17 -5.35 -1.06
N GLY A 132 0.36 -4.40 -0.58
CA GLY A 132 -0.96 -4.13 -1.15
C GLY A 132 -0.88 -3.29 -2.42
N ARG A 133 -1.65 -3.64 -3.45
CA ARG A 133 -1.80 -2.86 -4.70
C ARG A 133 -2.43 -1.48 -4.51
N LYS A 134 -2.97 -1.20 -3.31
CA LYS A 134 -3.55 0.11 -2.99
C LYS A 134 -2.49 1.21 -3.12
N ASP A 135 -1.28 0.94 -2.65
CA ASP A 135 -0.16 1.87 -2.71
C ASP A 135 0.72 1.51 -3.92
N ALA A 136 0.15 1.65 -5.13
CA ALA A 136 0.73 1.14 -6.38
C ALA A 136 2.14 1.69 -6.66
N GLN A 137 2.37 2.98 -6.42
CA GLN A 137 3.68 3.61 -6.61
C GLN A 137 4.72 3.09 -5.61
N GLN A 138 4.31 2.86 -4.36
CA GLN A 138 5.16 2.22 -3.36
C GLN A 138 5.56 0.80 -3.80
N LEU A 139 4.59 0.01 -4.28
CA LEU A 139 4.84 -1.34 -4.76
C LEU A 139 5.86 -1.35 -5.90
N ALA A 140 5.69 -0.51 -6.92
CA ALA A 140 6.62 -0.45 -8.07
C ALA A 140 8.03 0.00 -7.68
N ILE A 141 8.15 0.94 -6.74
CA ILE A 141 9.44 1.37 -6.18
C ILE A 141 10.09 0.21 -5.42
N ILE A 142 9.34 -0.53 -4.58
CA ILE A 142 9.87 -1.65 -3.81
C ILE A 142 10.29 -2.81 -4.73
N GLU A 143 9.48 -3.14 -5.74
CA GLU A 143 9.83 -4.15 -6.76
C GLU A 143 11.12 -3.76 -7.50
N SER A 144 11.28 -2.48 -7.85
CA SER A 144 12.50 -1.97 -8.47
C SER A 144 13.70 -2.01 -7.53
N MET A 145 13.54 -1.58 -6.27
CA MET A 145 14.58 -1.66 -5.25
C MET A 145 15.06 -3.11 -5.03
N VAL A 146 14.14 -4.07 -4.94
CA VAL A 146 14.49 -5.50 -4.76
C VAL A 146 15.25 -6.03 -5.97
N ARG A 147 14.81 -5.70 -7.19
CA ARG A 147 15.46 -6.10 -8.44
C ARG A 147 16.87 -5.50 -8.56
N ASP A 148 16.97 -4.19 -8.41
CA ASP A 148 18.17 -3.42 -8.74
C ASP A 148 19.26 -3.55 -7.67
N LEU A 149 18.86 -3.77 -6.41
CA LEU A 149 19.79 -4.06 -5.30
C LEU A 149 19.99 -5.56 -5.07
N ALA A 150 19.49 -6.42 -5.96
CA ALA A 150 19.61 -7.88 -5.91
C ALA A 150 19.21 -8.49 -4.54
N VAL A 151 18.12 -7.98 -3.94
CA VAL A 151 17.61 -8.49 -2.67
C VAL A 151 17.01 -9.88 -2.90
N PRO A 152 17.44 -10.94 -2.19
CA PRO A 152 17.12 -12.33 -2.54
C PRO A 152 15.74 -12.78 -2.03
N LEU A 153 14.68 -12.10 -2.44
CA LEU A 153 13.29 -12.42 -2.09
C LEU A 153 12.32 -12.10 -3.23
N GLU A 154 11.10 -12.63 -3.14
CA GLU A 154 10.02 -12.35 -4.07
C GLU A 154 9.03 -11.34 -3.47
N ILE A 155 8.68 -10.30 -4.23
CA ILE A 155 7.58 -9.39 -3.89
C ILE A 155 6.26 -10.00 -4.36
N VAL A 156 5.28 -10.04 -3.46
CA VAL A 156 3.95 -10.57 -3.73
C VAL A 156 2.92 -9.45 -3.62
N PRO A 157 2.37 -8.98 -4.74
CA PRO A 157 1.30 -7.98 -4.72
C PRO A 157 -0.03 -8.63 -4.32
N VAL A 158 -0.78 -7.98 -3.44
CA VAL A 158 -2.12 -8.40 -3.00
C VAL A 158 -3.14 -7.34 -3.37
N ASP A 159 -4.31 -7.79 -3.86
CA ASP A 159 -5.35 -6.92 -4.38
C ASP A 159 -5.94 -5.98 -3.33
N ILE A 160 -6.50 -4.87 -3.82
CA ILE A 160 -7.09 -3.84 -2.97
C ILE A 160 -8.35 -4.38 -2.31
N ARG A 161 -8.32 -4.51 -0.98
CA ARG A 161 -9.53 -4.76 -0.20
C ARG A 161 -10.42 -3.52 -0.21
N ARG A 162 -11.66 -3.70 -0.64
CA ARG A 162 -12.69 -2.67 -0.65
C ARG A 162 -13.77 -2.99 0.37
N GLU A 163 -14.40 -1.95 0.90
CA GLU A 163 -15.67 -2.02 1.61
C GLU A 163 -16.77 -2.47 0.64
N SER A 164 -17.93 -2.88 1.17
CA SER A 164 -19.03 -3.41 0.36
C SER A 164 -19.59 -2.40 -0.65
N ASP A 165 -19.43 -1.11 -0.38
CA ASP A 165 -19.80 0.00 -1.27
C ASP A 165 -18.68 0.40 -2.25
N GLY A 166 -17.54 -0.28 -2.19
CA GLY A 166 -16.42 -0.11 -3.12
C GLY A 166 -15.32 0.85 -2.68
N LEU A 167 -15.45 1.53 -1.52
CA LEU A 167 -14.35 2.36 -1.02
C LEU A 167 -13.13 1.47 -0.69
N ALA A 168 -11.93 1.90 -1.07
CA ALA A 168 -10.72 1.19 -0.66
C ALA A 168 -10.53 1.31 0.86
N MET A 169 -10.29 0.19 1.54
CA MET A 169 -10.05 0.22 2.99
C MET A 169 -8.71 0.90 3.28
N SER A 170 -8.74 1.82 4.24
CA SER A 170 -7.56 2.49 4.77
C SER A 170 -7.77 2.87 6.22
N SER A 171 -6.73 2.80 7.04
CA SER A 171 -6.74 3.37 8.40
C SER A 171 -7.14 4.84 8.42
N ARG A 172 -6.83 5.60 7.35
CA ARG A 172 -7.18 7.02 7.21
C ARG A 172 -8.66 7.28 6.94
N ASN A 173 -9.47 6.26 6.61
CA ASN A 173 -10.92 6.43 6.48
C ASN A 173 -11.56 6.87 7.82
N ALA A 174 -10.89 6.63 8.96
CA ALA A 174 -11.33 7.08 10.28
C ALA A 174 -11.36 8.62 10.44
N TYR A 175 -10.68 9.37 9.56
CA TYR A 175 -10.70 10.83 9.58
C TYR A 175 -11.91 11.43 8.85
N LEU A 176 -12.63 10.63 8.06
CA LEU A 176 -13.76 11.09 7.29
C LEU A 176 -15.00 11.23 8.18
N SER A 177 -15.68 12.37 8.09
CA SER A 177 -17.05 12.51 8.60
C SER A 177 -17.99 11.56 7.84
N PRO A 178 -19.21 11.28 8.36
CA PRO A 178 -20.19 10.47 7.63
C PRO A 178 -20.50 10.99 6.22
N ASP A 179 -20.45 12.31 6.01
CA ASP A 179 -20.71 12.94 4.71
C ASP A 179 -19.51 12.79 3.79
N GLN A 180 -18.30 13.08 4.28
CA GLN A 180 -17.05 12.88 3.54
C GLN A 180 -16.86 11.41 3.16
N ARG A 181 -17.27 10.46 4.01
CA ARG A 181 -17.21 9.03 3.71
C ARG A 181 -18.12 8.64 2.54
N ARG A 182 -19.28 9.29 2.37
CA ARG A 182 -20.15 9.09 1.20
C ARG A 182 -19.55 9.73 -0.04
N GLN A 183 -18.97 10.92 0.09
CA GLN A 183 -18.29 11.63 -1.01
C GLN A 183 -17.05 10.86 -1.52
N ALA A 184 -16.31 10.21 -0.63
CA ALA A 184 -15.12 9.42 -0.96
C ALA A 184 -15.39 8.26 -1.94
N LEU A 185 -16.65 7.84 -2.11
CA LEU A 185 -17.03 6.86 -3.15
C LEU A 185 -16.81 7.37 -4.57
N ALA A 186 -16.67 8.69 -4.76
CA ALA A 186 -16.28 9.26 -6.04
C ALA A 186 -14.95 8.68 -6.56
N LEU A 187 -13.99 8.38 -5.67
CA LEU A 187 -12.69 7.83 -6.06
C LEU A 187 -12.83 6.45 -6.71
N SER A 188 -13.64 5.55 -6.15
CA SER A 188 -13.86 4.23 -6.73
C SER A 188 -14.68 4.29 -8.02
N ARG A 189 -15.66 5.19 -8.10
CA ARG A 189 -16.46 5.44 -9.31
C ARG A 189 -15.62 5.98 -10.46
N ALA A 190 -14.70 6.91 -10.18
CA ALA A 190 -13.80 7.47 -11.17
C ALA A 190 -12.86 6.41 -11.77
N LEU A 191 -12.29 5.54 -10.94
CA LEU A 191 -11.51 4.40 -11.43
C LEU A 191 -12.35 3.43 -12.27
N GLN A 192 -13.63 3.26 -11.93
CA GLN A 192 -14.54 2.45 -12.75
C GLN A 192 -14.86 3.13 -14.09
N ALA A 193 -15.09 4.44 -14.13
CA ALA A 193 -15.30 5.19 -15.36
C ALA A 193 -14.10 5.07 -16.32
N GLY A 194 -12.88 5.17 -15.80
CA GLY A 194 -11.66 4.93 -16.58
C GLY A 194 -11.58 3.50 -17.13
N ARG A 195 -11.94 2.49 -16.33
CA ARG A 195 -11.98 1.08 -16.79
C ARG A 195 -13.02 0.87 -17.89
N ASP A 196 -14.20 1.47 -17.75
CA ASP A 196 -15.27 1.35 -18.73
C ASP A 196 -14.87 2.02 -20.06
N ALA A 197 -14.21 3.19 -20.00
CA ALA A 197 -13.65 3.84 -21.19
C ALA A 197 -12.59 2.96 -21.89
N ALA A 198 -11.71 2.31 -21.12
CA ALA A 198 -10.73 1.38 -21.66
C ALA A 198 -11.39 0.15 -22.32
N ALA A 199 -12.45 -0.40 -21.72
CA ALA A 199 -13.17 -1.55 -22.26
C ALA A 199 -13.95 -1.21 -23.54
N GLN A 200 -14.59 -0.04 -23.59
CA GLN A 200 -15.32 0.43 -24.78
C GLN A 200 -14.39 0.62 -25.99
N GLY A 201 -13.21 1.21 -25.77
CA GLY A 201 -12.19 1.32 -26.83
C GLY A 201 -11.80 -0.06 -27.39
N ALA A 202 -11.54 -1.03 -26.51
CA ALA A 202 -11.17 -2.39 -26.93
C ALA A 202 -12.29 -3.11 -27.70
N GLY A 203 -13.56 -2.90 -27.31
CA GLY A 203 -14.72 -3.47 -28.01
C GLY A 203 -14.90 -2.96 -29.45
N SER A 204 -14.33 -1.79 -29.77
CA SER A 204 -14.36 -1.20 -31.11
C SER A 204 -13.26 -1.72 -32.05
N GLY A 205 -12.36 -2.57 -31.55
CA GLY A 205 -11.18 -3.05 -32.30
C GLY A 205 -10.03 -2.05 -32.39
N ALA A 206 -10.19 -0.84 -31.84
CA ALA A 206 -9.13 0.14 -31.67
C ALA A 206 -8.44 -0.03 -30.29
N ARG A 207 -7.16 0.33 -30.22
CA ARG A 207 -6.49 0.47 -28.92
C ARG A 207 -7.09 1.71 -28.22
N PRO A 208 -7.56 1.61 -26.97
CA PRO A 208 -8.09 2.77 -26.27
C PRO A 208 -7.05 3.88 -26.17
N ASP A 209 -7.46 5.13 -26.38
CA ASP A 209 -6.60 6.29 -26.15
C ASP A 209 -6.42 6.50 -24.64
N PRO A 210 -5.17 6.45 -24.11
CA PRO A 210 -4.88 6.79 -22.73
C PRO A 210 -5.49 8.12 -22.25
N ALA A 211 -5.54 9.13 -23.11
CA ALA A 211 -6.09 10.44 -22.78
C ALA A 211 -7.61 10.40 -22.59
N ASP A 212 -8.33 9.56 -23.32
CA ASP A 212 -9.77 9.35 -23.14
C ASP A 212 -10.07 8.64 -21.81
N ILE A 213 -9.26 7.64 -21.44
CA ILE A 213 -9.37 6.94 -20.16
C ILE A 213 -9.17 7.89 -18.98
N ARG A 214 -8.09 8.69 -19.02
CA ARG A 214 -7.80 9.68 -17.96
C ARG A 214 -8.92 10.71 -17.85
N ARG A 215 -9.44 11.19 -18.99
CA ARG A 215 -10.54 12.16 -19.04
C ARG A 215 -11.84 11.62 -18.47
N ALA A 216 -12.18 10.37 -18.76
CA ALA A 216 -13.38 9.73 -18.21
C ALA A 216 -13.32 9.61 -16.68
N ALA A 217 -12.15 9.24 -16.14
CA ALA A 217 -11.94 9.19 -14.70
C ALA A 217 -11.99 10.58 -14.05
N LEU A 218 -11.35 11.59 -14.66
CA LEU A 218 -11.33 12.96 -14.16
C LEU A 218 -12.73 13.59 -14.15
N ALA A 219 -13.49 13.46 -15.25
CA ALA A 219 -14.86 13.98 -15.33
C ALA A 219 -15.76 13.41 -14.22
N SER A 220 -15.63 12.11 -13.92
CA SER A 220 -16.36 11.49 -12.81
C SER A 220 -15.99 12.04 -11.43
N LEU A 221 -14.79 12.59 -11.23
CA LEU A 221 -14.39 13.24 -9.97
C LEU A 221 -14.86 14.68 -9.90
N GLU A 222 -14.76 15.43 -11.00
CA GLU A 222 -15.18 16.83 -11.08
C GLU A 222 -16.69 17.00 -10.88
N GLU A 223 -17.49 16.00 -11.24
CA GLU A 223 -18.93 15.95 -10.96
C GLU A 223 -19.27 15.65 -9.49
N ALA A 224 -18.29 15.22 -8.67
CA ALA A 224 -18.54 14.82 -7.29
C ALA A 224 -18.33 15.98 -6.31
N ASP A 225 -19.34 16.22 -5.47
CA ASP A 225 -19.24 17.20 -4.40
C ASP A 225 -18.22 16.79 -3.33
N GLY A 226 -17.44 17.76 -2.85
CA GLY A 226 -16.56 17.60 -1.69
C GLY A 226 -15.24 16.86 -1.96
N VAL A 227 -14.87 16.68 -3.23
CA VAL A 227 -13.57 16.12 -3.63
C VAL A 227 -12.72 17.21 -4.26
N GLU A 228 -11.61 17.55 -3.61
CA GLU A 228 -10.53 18.32 -4.23
C GLU A 228 -9.54 17.34 -4.84
N VAL A 229 -9.42 17.36 -6.18
CA VAL A 229 -8.59 16.41 -6.91
C VAL A 229 -7.13 16.87 -6.88
N ASP A 230 -6.25 16.06 -6.29
CA ASP A 230 -4.80 16.27 -6.40
C ASP A 230 -4.31 15.88 -7.81
N TYR A 231 -4.59 14.64 -8.22
CA TYR A 231 -4.27 14.17 -9.56
C TYR A 231 -5.13 12.97 -9.99
N VAL A 232 -5.18 12.76 -11.31
CA VAL A 232 -5.61 11.53 -11.97
C VAL A 232 -4.60 11.24 -13.06
N ALA A 233 -4.03 10.03 -13.06
CA ALA A 233 -3.02 9.65 -14.04
C ALA A 233 -3.26 8.23 -14.56
N LEU A 234 -2.87 8.00 -15.81
CA LEU A 234 -2.76 6.68 -16.39
C LEU A 234 -1.29 6.46 -16.74
N VAL A 235 -0.64 5.55 -16.03
CA VAL A 235 0.82 5.39 -16.13
C VAL A 235 1.20 3.97 -16.54
N ALA A 236 2.40 3.85 -17.10
CA ALA A 236 3.06 2.54 -17.24
C ALA A 236 3.24 1.92 -15.84
N PRO A 237 2.87 0.65 -15.65
CA PRO A 237 2.80 0.04 -14.30
C PRO A 237 4.15 -0.13 -13.62
N ASP A 238 5.25 -0.16 -14.38
CA ASP A 238 6.62 -0.39 -13.92
C ASP A 238 7.45 0.90 -13.85
N SER A 239 7.35 1.78 -14.85
CA SER A 239 8.14 3.02 -14.92
C SER A 239 7.42 4.25 -14.35
N PHE A 240 6.11 4.19 -14.18
CA PHE A 240 5.26 5.33 -13.81
C PHE A 240 5.33 6.51 -14.82
N GLU A 241 5.78 6.24 -16.04
CA GLU A 241 5.68 7.19 -17.15
C GLU A 241 4.21 7.43 -17.51
N ASP A 242 3.85 8.71 -17.70
CA ASP A 242 2.49 9.08 -18.12
C ASP A 242 2.23 8.57 -19.53
N LEU A 243 1.11 7.86 -19.70
CA LEU A 243 0.70 7.29 -20.97
C LEU A 243 -0.21 8.22 -21.77
N ALA A 244 -0.71 9.30 -21.15
CA ALA A 244 -1.80 10.12 -21.66
C ALA A 244 -1.42 11.57 -21.96
#